data_AF-A0A3B0SWT1-F1
#
_entry.id   AF-A0A3B0SWT1-F1
#
_cell.length_a   1.000
_cell.length_b   1.000
_cell.length_c   1.000
_cell.angle_alpha   90.00
_cell.angle_beta   90.00
_cell.angle_gamma   90.00
#
_symmetry.space_group_name_H-M   'P 1'
#
loop_
_entity.id
_entity.type
_entity.pdbx_description
1 polymer ?
#
loop_
_entity_poly.entity_id
_entity_poly.type
_entity_poly.pdbx_seq_one_letter_code
_entity_poly.pdbx_strand_id
1 'polypeptide(L)'
;MSDYDVVIIGAGAAGLMCALEAGKRGRRVLLLESTENIAGKIRISGGGRCNFTNRNVGPENFLSENPRFCLSALRRYPPEKFIALVEKHNIAYHEKKLGQLFCDGKSRQIIDML
;
A
#
# COMPACT_ATOMS: atom_id res chain seq x y z
N MET A 1 -12.58 27.21 11.36
CA MET A 1 -12.58 25.81 10.90
C MET A 1 -11.24 25.56 10.23
N SER A 2 -10.57 24.46 10.54
CA SER A 2 -9.38 24.04 9.77
C SER A 2 -9.86 23.47 8.45
N ASP A 3 -9.61 24.17 7.35
CA ASP A 3 -9.92 23.67 6.02
C ASP A 3 -8.96 22.53 5.64
N TYR A 4 -9.50 21.43 5.10
CA TYR A 4 -8.73 20.32 4.54
C TYR A 4 -8.93 20.30 3.02
N ASP A 5 -7.87 20.02 2.27
CA ASP A 5 -7.93 19.95 0.81
C ASP A 5 -8.39 18.56 0.34
N VAL A 6 -8.10 17.53 1.13
CA VAL A 6 -8.43 16.13 0.85
C VAL A 6 -8.89 15.45 2.14
N VAL A 7 -10.04 14.77 2.10
CA VAL A 7 -10.51 13.90 3.18
C VAL A 7 -10.50 12.45 2.68
N ILE A 8 -9.89 11.55 3.45
CA ILE A 8 -9.77 10.13 3.14
C ILE A 8 -10.42 9.34 4.27
N ILE A 9 -11.30 8.41 3.94
CA ILE A 9 -11.99 7.55 4.90
C ILE A 9 -11.42 6.13 4.79
N GLY A 10 -10.85 5.65 5.90
CA GLY A 10 -10.18 4.37 6.05
C GLY A 10 -8.66 4.49 6.01
N ALA A 11 -7.99 4.21 7.12
CA ALA A 11 -6.53 4.22 7.25
C ALA A 11 -5.92 2.81 7.01
N GLY A 12 -6.39 2.15 5.95
CA GLY A 12 -5.82 0.91 5.43
C GLY A 12 -4.72 1.18 4.40
N ALA A 13 -4.26 0.13 3.70
CA ALA A 13 -3.18 0.24 2.71
C ALA A 13 -3.44 1.30 1.62
N ALA A 14 -4.64 1.29 1.02
CA ALA A 14 -5.00 2.27 -0.01
C ALA A 14 -5.11 3.69 0.55
N GLY A 15 -5.67 3.85 1.75
CA GLY A 15 -5.88 5.15 2.38
C GLY A 15 -4.56 5.81 2.80
N LEU A 16 -3.65 5.05 3.42
CA LEU A 16 -2.32 5.54 3.79
C LEU A 16 -1.50 5.92 2.56
N MET A 17 -1.48 5.06 1.53
CA MET A 17 -0.79 5.38 0.27
C MET A 17 -1.38 6.63 -0.41
N CYS A 18 -2.70 6.78 -0.40
CA CYS A 18 -3.37 7.97 -0.93
C CYS A 18 -2.99 9.23 -0.13
N ALA A 19 -3.01 9.14 1.20
CA ALA A 19 -2.64 10.24 2.09
C ALA A 19 -1.18 10.68 1.88
N LEU A 20 -0.26 9.72 1.80
CA LEU A 20 1.16 9.94 1.51
C LEU A 20 1.34 10.71 0.19
N GLU A 21 0.72 10.23 -0.89
CA GLU A 21 0.85 10.85 -2.22
C GLU A 21 0.16 12.22 -2.32
N ALA A 22 -0.96 12.44 -1.60
CA ALA A 22 -1.59 13.74 -1.52
C ALA A 22 -0.75 14.73 -0.69
N GLY A 23 -0.20 14.30 0.44
CA GLY A 23 0.69 15.09 1.29
C GLY A 23 1.98 15.50 0.57
N LYS A 24 2.60 14.58 -0.19
CA LYS A 24 3.76 14.88 -1.05
C LYS A 24 3.51 16.01 -2.06
N ARG A 25 2.24 16.25 -2.43
CA ARG A 25 1.82 17.33 -3.33
C ARG A 25 1.43 18.61 -2.60
N GLY A 26 1.74 18.72 -1.30
CA GLY A 26 1.48 19.89 -0.48
C GLY A 26 0.01 20.05 -0.06
N ARG A 27 -0.80 18.98 -0.14
CA ARG A 27 -2.21 19.04 0.29
C ARG A 27 -2.35 18.84 1.79
N ARG A 28 -3.25 19.58 2.42
CA ARG A 28 -3.72 19.34 3.79
C ARG A 28 -4.70 18.17 3.79
N VAL A 29 -4.25 17.02 4.27
CA VAL A 29 -5.02 15.77 4.25
C VAL A 29 -5.60 15.47 5.62
N LEU A 30 -6.88 15.18 5.69
CA LEU A 30 -7.53 14.54 6.84
C LEU A 30 -7.73 13.06 6.53
N LEU A 31 -7.08 12.18 7.28
CA LEU A 31 -7.28 10.72 7.20
C LEU A 31 -8.10 10.26 8.41
N LEU A 32 -9.25 9.63 8.15
CA LEU A 32 -10.17 9.15 9.17
C LEU A 32 -10.15 7.62 9.22
N GLU A 33 -10.25 7.06 10.42
CA GLU A 33 -10.34 5.63 10.67
C GLU A 33 -11.38 5.39 11.77
N SER A 34 -12.22 4.37 11.61
CA SER A 34 -13.26 4.05 12.59
C SER A 34 -12.77 3.13 13.69
N THR A 35 -11.67 2.41 13.44
CA THR A 35 -11.05 1.51 14.41
C THR A 35 -10.00 2.22 15.28
N GLU A 36 -9.68 1.63 16.43
CA GLU A 36 -8.65 2.18 17.35
C GLU A 36 -7.24 2.19 16.75
N ASN A 37 -6.97 1.29 15.80
CA ASN A 37 -5.64 1.09 15.23
C ASN A 37 -5.69 1.15 13.71
N ILE A 38 -4.93 2.07 13.12
CA ILE A 38 -4.73 2.11 11.67
C ILE A 38 -4.08 0.83 11.15
N ALA A 39 -4.25 0.58 9.85
CA ALA A 39 -3.57 -0.49 9.11
C ALA A 39 -3.74 -1.90 9.71
N GLY A 40 -4.84 -2.17 10.43
CA GLY A 40 -5.08 -3.45 11.10
C GLY A 40 -4.89 -4.67 10.19
N LYS A 41 -5.38 -4.59 8.94
CA LYS A 41 -5.18 -5.66 7.94
C LYS A 41 -3.73 -5.80 7.47
N ILE A 42 -2.96 -4.71 7.37
CA ILE A 42 -1.52 -4.80 7.06
C ILE A 42 -0.79 -5.50 8.20
N ARG A 43 -1.11 -5.16 9.46
CA ARG A 43 -0.47 -5.74 10.66
C ARG A 43 -0.53 -7.25 10.66
N ILE A 44 -1.69 -7.83 10.34
CA ILE A 44 -1.91 -9.29 10.35
C ILE A 44 -1.58 -9.98 9.01
N SER A 45 -1.40 -9.22 7.92
CA SER A 45 -1.16 -9.78 6.59
C SER A 45 0.14 -10.60 6.53
N GLY A 46 0.12 -11.66 5.72
CA GLY A 46 1.30 -12.50 5.51
C GLY A 46 1.86 -13.12 6.79
N GLY A 47 1.02 -13.42 7.79
CA GLY A 47 1.47 -13.95 9.07
C GLY A 47 2.26 -12.94 9.90
N GLY A 48 1.94 -11.65 9.77
CA GLY A 48 2.64 -10.56 10.46
C GLY A 48 3.90 -10.05 9.75
N ARG A 49 4.20 -10.55 8.55
CA ARG A 49 5.36 -10.15 7.73
C ARG A 49 5.01 -9.35 6.47
N CYS A 50 3.70 -9.17 6.19
CA CYS A 50 3.19 -8.47 5.03
C CYS A 50 3.70 -9.00 3.68
N ASN A 51 2.87 -9.78 2.99
CA ASN A 51 3.06 -10.05 1.56
C ASN A 51 2.69 -8.77 0.78
N PHE A 52 3.63 -7.84 0.65
CA PHE A 52 3.31 -6.46 0.29
C PHE A 52 3.11 -6.23 -1.22
N THR A 53 3.63 -7.12 -2.07
CA THR A 53 3.35 -7.13 -3.51
C THR A 53 3.74 -8.48 -4.13
N ASN A 54 3.55 -8.63 -5.45
CA ASN A 54 4.06 -9.74 -6.24
C ASN A 54 4.89 -9.20 -7.42
N ARG A 55 5.92 -9.92 -7.87
CA ARG A 55 6.67 -9.58 -9.09
C ARG A 55 5.85 -9.74 -10.37
N ASN A 56 4.94 -10.69 -10.38
CA ASN A 56 4.12 -11.04 -11.52
C ASN A 56 2.71 -10.46 -11.33
N VAL A 57 2.57 -9.14 -11.47
CA VAL A 57 1.28 -8.45 -11.38
C VAL A 57 0.85 -7.97 -12.76
N GLY A 58 -0.23 -8.56 -13.26
CA GLY A 58 -0.95 -8.16 -14.45
C GLY A 58 -2.46 -8.10 -14.20
N PRO A 59 -3.24 -7.51 -15.13
CA PRO A 59 -4.70 -7.45 -15.03
C PRO A 59 -5.35 -8.84 -14.88
N GLU A 60 -4.73 -9.89 -15.44
CA GLU A 60 -5.16 -11.29 -15.32
C GLU A 60 -5.14 -11.84 -13.89
N ASN A 61 -4.45 -11.18 -12.95
CA ASN A 61 -4.42 -11.57 -11.55
C ASN A 61 -5.59 -10.98 -10.74
N PHE A 62 -6.48 -10.20 -11.36
CA PHE A 62 -7.62 -9.55 -10.71
C PHE A 62 -8.94 -9.96 -11.36
N LEU A 63 -9.91 -10.33 -10.53
CA LEU A 63 -11.27 -10.66 -10.97
C LEU A 63 -12.13 -9.39 -10.95
N SER A 64 -12.78 -9.09 -12.08
CA SER A 64 -13.70 -7.96 -12.21
C SER A 64 -14.67 -8.20 -13.37
N GLU A 65 -15.90 -7.69 -13.25
CA GLU A 65 -16.84 -7.60 -14.38
C GLU A 65 -16.32 -6.69 -15.50
N ASN A 66 -15.41 -5.77 -15.17
CA ASN A 66 -14.64 -5.00 -16.14
C ASN A 66 -13.15 -5.39 -16.06
N PRO A 67 -12.69 -6.39 -16.85
CA PRO A 67 -11.31 -6.87 -16.82
C PRO A 67 -10.26 -5.80 -17.09
N ARG A 68 -10.63 -4.67 -17.71
CA ARG A 68 -9.70 -3.58 -18.06
C ARG A 68 -9.64 -2.47 -17.00
N PHE A 69 -10.47 -2.52 -15.96
CA PHE A 69 -10.58 -1.45 -14.97
C PHE A 69 -9.24 -1.13 -14.29
N CYS A 70 -8.49 -2.16 -13.88
CA CYS A 70 -7.24 -2.01 -13.15
C CYS A 70 -6.05 -1.61 -14.05
N LEU A 71 -6.18 -1.72 -15.38
CA LEU A 71 -5.05 -1.60 -16.32
C LEU A 71 -4.32 -0.25 -16.19
N SER A 72 -5.06 0.85 -16.11
CA SER A 72 -4.47 2.19 -16.00
C SER A 72 -3.71 2.38 -14.68
N ALA A 73 -4.26 1.89 -13.58
CA ALA A 73 -3.64 1.99 -12.26
C ALA A 73 -2.35 1.16 -12.20
N LEU A 74 -2.40 -0.11 -12.63
CA LEU A 74 -1.24 -1.01 -12.64
C LEU A 74 -0.11 -0.48 -13.52
N ARG A 75 -0.41 0.10 -14.69
CA ARG A 75 0.62 0.69 -15.56
C ARG A 75 1.28 1.93 -14.97
N ARG A 76 0.54 2.76 -14.22
CA ARG A 76 1.08 3.99 -13.61
C ARG A 76 1.87 3.73 -12.33
N TYR A 77 1.49 2.68 -11.60
CA TYR A 77 2.13 2.27 -10.36
C TYR A 77 2.35 0.74 -10.33
N PRO A 78 3.32 0.23 -11.10
CA PRO A 78 3.62 -1.19 -11.14
C PRO A 78 4.37 -1.63 -9.86
N PRO A 79 4.48 -2.94 -9.56
CA PRO A 79 5.09 -3.46 -8.34
C PRO A 79 6.47 -2.88 -8.03
N GLU A 80 7.29 -2.66 -9.07
CA GLU A 80 8.65 -2.16 -8.97
C GLU A 80 8.71 -0.79 -8.29
N LYS A 81 7.68 0.05 -8.46
CA LYS A 81 7.63 1.35 -7.77
C LYS A 81 7.42 1.20 -6.27
N PHE A 82 6.61 0.22 -5.85
CA PHE A 82 6.44 -0.05 -4.43
C PHE A 82 7.69 -0.72 -3.84
N ILE A 83 8.30 -1.64 -4.58
CA ILE A 83 9.58 -2.27 -4.20
C ILE A 83 10.65 -1.20 -3.99
N ALA A 84 10.80 -0.26 -4.92
CA ALA A 84 11.74 0.86 -4.80
C ALA A 84 11.44 1.76 -3.58
N LEU A 85 10.17 1.92 -3.19
CA LEU A 85 9.79 2.64 -1.98
C LEU A 85 10.22 1.89 -0.71
N VAL A 86 10.03 0.57 -0.68
CA VAL A 86 10.47 -0.31 0.42
C VAL A 86 12.00 -0.28 0.56
N GLU A 87 12.72 -0.38 -0.55
CA GLU A 87 14.19 -0.30 -0.61
C GLU A 87 14.71 1.08 -0.16
N LYS A 88 14.04 2.16 -0.59
CA LYS A 88 14.38 3.54 -0.16
C LYS A 88 14.30 3.71 1.37
N HIS A 89 13.43 2.97 2.04
CA HIS A 89 13.30 2.99 3.49
C HIS A 89 14.14 1.91 4.19
N ASN A 90 15.05 1.23 3.48
CA ASN A 90 15.93 0.19 4.00
C ASN A 90 15.17 -0.96 4.68
N ILE A 91 13.99 -1.31 4.18
CA ILE A 91 13.21 -2.43 4.70
C ILE A 91 13.66 -3.69 3.97
N ALA A 92 14.28 -4.62 4.71
CA ALA A 92 14.70 -5.90 4.16
C ALA A 92 13.49 -6.80 3.85
N TYR A 93 13.56 -7.50 2.72
CA TYR A 93 12.52 -8.39 2.23
C TYR A 93 13.11 -9.54 1.43
N HIS A 94 12.35 -10.62 1.30
CA HIS A 94 12.69 -11.76 0.44
C HIS A 94 11.50 -12.16 -0.41
N GLU A 95 11.80 -12.83 -1.52
CA GLU A 95 10.79 -13.56 -2.29
C GLU A 95 10.55 -14.93 -1.66
N LYS A 96 9.28 -15.30 -1.48
CA LYS A 96 8.90 -16.60 -0.95
C LYS A 96 8.65 -17.63 -2.05
N LYS A 97 7.45 -17.60 -2.65
CA LYS A 97 7.05 -18.50 -3.74
C LYS A 97 6.27 -17.68 -4.76
N LEU A 98 6.40 -18.03 -6.04
CA LEU A 98 5.57 -17.48 -7.12
C LEU A 98 5.57 -15.94 -7.16
N GLY A 99 6.73 -15.30 -6.94
CA GLY A 99 6.86 -13.84 -6.99
C GLY A 99 6.38 -13.09 -5.74
N GLN A 100 5.88 -13.76 -4.70
CA GLN A 100 5.38 -13.11 -3.47
C GLN A 100 6.53 -12.48 -2.66
N LEU A 101 6.44 -11.19 -2.34
CA LEU A 101 7.46 -10.47 -1.58
C LEU A 101 7.00 -10.18 -0.15
N PHE A 102 7.79 -10.63 0.82
CA PHE A 102 7.51 -10.49 2.25
C PHE A 102 8.61 -9.70 2.96
N CYS A 103 8.25 -8.87 3.93
CA CYS A 103 9.25 -8.28 4.82
C CYS A 103 9.95 -9.39 5.63
N ASP A 104 11.24 -9.20 5.89
CA ASP A 104 12.00 -10.08 6.80
C ASP A 104 11.59 -9.85 8.25
N GLY A 105 11.33 -8.58 8.59
CA GLY A 105 10.85 -8.14 9.88
C GLY A 105 9.32 -8.10 10.00
N LYS A 106 8.84 -7.23 10.90
CA LYS A 106 7.41 -7.08 11.17
C LYS A 106 6.74 -6.24 10.08
N SER A 107 5.50 -6.60 9.73
CA SER A 107 4.60 -5.84 8.85
C SER A 107 4.46 -4.36 9.24
N ARG A 108 4.70 -4.03 10.52
CA ARG A 108 4.78 -2.66 11.02
C ARG A 108 5.75 -1.78 10.24
N GLN A 109 6.82 -2.32 9.68
CA GLN A 109 7.75 -1.54 8.85
C GLN A 109 7.07 -0.92 7.63
N ILE A 110 6.11 -1.61 7.01
CA ILE A 110 5.31 -1.06 5.90
C ILE A 110 4.35 0.02 6.39
N ILE A 111 3.85 -0.10 7.62
CA ILE A 111 2.93 0.88 8.22
C ILE A 111 3.69 2.15 8.60
N ASP A 112 4.87 2.00 9.22
CA ASP A 112 5.70 3.14 9.62
C ASP A 112 6.29 3.88 8.38
N MET A 113 6.40 3.19 7.25
CA MET A 113 6.82 3.77 5.96
C MET A 113 5.73 4.61 5.27
N LEU A 114 4.45 4.25 5.45
CA LEU A 114 3.32 4.85 4.74
C LEU A 114 2.66 5.98 5.54
#